data_AF-A0A9E0HJI3-F1
#
_entry.id   AF-A0A9E0HJI3-F1
#
_cell.length_a   1.000
_cell.length_b   1.000
_cell.length_c   1.000
_cell.angle_alpha   90.00
_cell.angle_beta   90.00
_cell.angle_gamma   90.00
#
_symmetry.space_group_name_H-M   'P 1'
#
loop_
_entity.id
_entity.type
_entity.pdbx_description
1 polymer ?
#
loop_
_entity_poly.entity_id
_entity_poly.type
_entity_poly.pdbx_seq_one_letter_code
_entity_poly.pdbx_strand_id
1 'polypeptide(L)'
;MKRLVLILASALAGALIVVACSDDSPTPADADAGACNCPAAEPPITLERMHRVEGGLVTVPLASQALAAISCPTDEILLGGSCYIEQDETAQQVFLKESGIGPRDAASPGQGWRCLYGNQSTVGTAMVRAQALCLRP
;
A
#
# COMPACT_ATOMS: atom_id res chain seq x y z
N MET A 1 -4.83 -28.74 -44.04
CA MET A 1 -3.65 -29.29 -43.32
C MET A 1 -2.63 -28.22 -42.91
N LYS A 2 -2.11 -27.35 -43.78
CA LYS A 2 -1.12 -26.30 -43.41
C LYS A 2 -1.53 -25.33 -42.28
N ARG A 3 -2.81 -24.96 -42.18
CA ARG A 3 -3.30 -24.04 -41.13
C ARG A 3 -3.39 -24.69 -39.74
N LEU A 4 -3.60 -26.01 -39.66
CA LEU A 4 -3.68 -26.73 -38.39
C LEU A 4 -2.28 -26.87 -37.74
N VAL A 5 -1.26 -27.05 -38.59
CA VAL A 5 0.15 -27.16 -38.16
C VAL A 5 0.65 -25.84 -37.55
N LEU A 6 0.25 -24.70 -38.12
CA LEU A 6 0.60 -23.37 -37.59
C LEU A 6 -0.02 -23.09 -36.22
N ILE A 7 -1.27 -23.50 -36.00
CA ILE A 7 -1.97 -23.31 -34.73
C ILE A 7 -1.37 -24.20 -33.63
N LEU A 8 -1.06 -25.46 -33.94
CA LEU A 8 -0.36 -26.34 -32.99
C LEU A 8 1.02 -25.79 -32.64
N ALA A 9 1.78 -25.30 -33.61
CA ALA A 9 3.11 -24.75 -33.38
C ALA A 9 3.08 -23.51 -32.47
N SER A 10 2.11 -22.60 -32.67
CA SER A 10 1.95 -21.41 -31.84
C SER A 10 1.47 -21.73 -30.42
N ALA A 11 0.59 -22.73 -30.28
CA ALA A 11 0.10 -23.18 -28.97
C ALA A 11 1.21 -23.86 -28.15
N LEU A 12 2.05 -24.68 -28.79
CA LEU A 12 3.20 -25.32 -28.16
C LEU A 12 4.27 -24.29 -27.77
N ALA A 13 4.57 -23.33 -28.63
CA ALA A 13 5.52 -22.26 -28.32
C ALA A 13 5.01 -21.36 -27.18
N GLY A 14 3.72 -21.03 -27.17
CA GLY A 14 3.09 -20.26 -26.09
C GLY A 14 3.10 -21.01 -24.76
N ALA A 15 2.78 -22.31 -24.76
CA ALA A 15 2.81 -23.14 -23.55
C ALA A 15 4.23 -23.29 -22.97
N LEU A 16 5.25 -23.45 -23.83
CA LEU A 16 6.64 -23.54 -23.39
C LEU A 16 7.14 -22.23 -22.72
N ILE A 17 6.70 -21.07 -23.21
CA ILE A 17 7.06 -19.78 -22.62
C ILE A 17 6.37 -19.56 -21.26
N VAL A 18 5.12 -20.01 -21.11
CA VAL A 18 4.37 -19.86 -19.85
C VAL A 18 4.93 -20.77 -18.75
N VAL A 19 5.33 -22.01 -19.09
CA VAL A 19 5.89 -22.97 -18.11
C VAL A 19 7.30 -22.54 -17.65
N ALA A 20 8.09 -21.88 -18.49
CA ALA A 20 9.44 -21.43 -18.12
C ALA A 20 9.47 -20.27 -17.10
N CYS A 21 8.36 -19.58 -16.87
CA CYS A 21 8.27 -18.45 -15.93
C CYS A 21 7.25 -18.66 -14.81
N SER A 22 6.64 -19.85 -14.71
CA SER A 22 5.68 -20.15 -13.64
C SER A 22 6.38 -20.93 -12.53
N ASP A 23 6.61 -20.22 -11.42
CA ASP A 23 7.18 -20.71 -10.16
C ASP A 23 6.31 -21.79 -9.46
N ASP A 24 5.10 -22.06 -9.97
CA ASP A 24 4.19 -23.08 -9.45
C ASP A 24 4.29 -24.40 -10.23
N SER A 25 5.38 -25.15 -10.02
CA SER A 25 5.43 -26.56 -10.41
C SER A 25 4.87 -27.44 -9.27
N PRO A 26 3.91 -28.36 -9.52
CA PRO A 26 3.36 -29.25 -8.49
C PRO A 26 4.29 -30.42 -8.13
N THR A 27 5.42 -30.56 -8.82
CA THR A 27 6.42 -31.60 -8.60
C THR A 27 7.72 -30.96 -8.10
N PRO A 28 8.18 -31.27 -6.87
CA PRO A 28 9.43 -30.74 -6.31
C PRO A 28 10.71 -31.05 -7.09
N ALA A 29 10.60 -31.81 -8.19
CA ALA A 29 11.72 -32.32 -8.99
C ALA A 29 12.04 -31.47 -10.23
N ASP A 30 11.13 -30.59 -10.66
CA ASP A 30 11.26 -29.88 -11.95
C ASP A 30 11.55 -28.36 -11.82
N ALA A 31 11.48 -27.80 -10.62
CA ALA A 31 11.92 -26.44 -10.33
C ALA A 31 13.39 -26.42 -9.89
N ASP A 32 14.30 -26.92 -10.73
CA ASP A 32 15.71 -26.66 -10.50
C ASP A 32 16.02 -25.22 -10.94
N ALA A 33 15.95 -24.30 -9.97
CA ALA A 33 16.38 -22.92 -10.10
C ALA A 33 17.85 -22.78 -10.56
N GLY A 34 18.61 -23.88 -10.70
CA GLY A 34 19.92 -23.91 -11.34
C GLY A 34 19.91 -23.96 -12.87
N ALA A 35 18.82 -24.38 -13.53
CA ALA A 35 18.74 -24.47 -15.00
C ALA A 35 18.38 -23.13 -15.65
N CYS A 36 17.65 -22.29 -14.93
CA CYS A 36 17.40 -20.90 -15.28
C CYS A 36 18.34 -20.04 -14.41
N ASN A 37 19.22 -19.24 -15.03
CA ASN A 37 19.98 -18.19 -14.32
C ASN A 37 19.03 -17.06 -13.87
N CYS A 38 18.01 -17.40 -13.10
CA CYS A 38 17.16 -16.44 -12.44
C CYS A 38 18.03 -15.78 -11.37
N PRO A 39 18.04 -14.44 -11.28
CA PRO A 39 18.60 -13.80 -10.11
C PRO A 39 17.91 -14.38 -8.87
N ALA A 40 18.67 -14.55 -7.78
CA ALA A 40 18.11 -15.02 -6.53
C ALA A 40 16.85 -14.20 -6.20
N ALA A 41 15.74 -14.87 -5.91
CA ALA A 41 14.52 -14.19 -5.50
C ALA A 41 14.83 -13.23 -4.36
N GLU A 42 14.30 -12.00 -4.43
CA GLU A 42 14.46 -11.05 -3.34
C GLU A 42 13.91 -11.68 -2.06
N PRO A 43 14.61 -11.54 -0.91
CA PRO A 43 14.11 -12.06 0.35
C PRO A 43 12.68 -11.54 0.59
N PRO A 44 11.74 -12.39 1.02
CA PRO A 44 10.37 -11.97 1.24
C PRO A 44 10.34 -10.77 2.19
N ILE A 45 9.53 -9.77 1.87
CA ILE A 45 9.34 -8.62 2.74
C ILE A 45 8.67 -9.14 4.02
N THR A 46 9.47 -9.36 5.06
CA THR A 46 8.99 -9.90 6.32
C THR A 46 8.20 -8.83 7.09
N LEU A 47 7.33 -9.30 8.00
CA LEU A 47 6.62 -8.44 8.96
C LEU A 47 7.56 -7.57 9.82
N GLU A 48 8.86 -7.88 9.87
CA GLU A 48 9.83 -7.09 10.63
C GLU A 48 10.30 -5.84 9.87
N ARG A 49 10.24 -5.86 8.53
CA ARG A 49 10.61 -4.73 7.67
C ARG A 49 9.43 -3.79 7.45
N MET A 50 8.20 -4.30 7.40
CA MET A 50 7.00 -3.49 7.29
C MET A 50 6.37 -3.22 8.65
N HIS A 51 6.14 -1.96 9.00
CA HIS A 51 5.45 -1.64 10.24
C HIS A 51 4.58 -0.40 10.10
N ARG A 52 3.62 -0.26 11.02
CA ARG A 52 2.69 0.85 11.05
C ARG A 52 3.22 1.93 11.98
N VAL A 53 3.13 3.18 11.53
CA VAL A 53 3.47 4.37 12.30
C VAL A 53 2.21 5.17 12.51
N GLU A 54 1.98 5.49 13.76
CA GLU A 54 0.72 5.97 14.28
C GLU A 54 0.80 7.48 14.51
N GLY A 55 0.00 8.24 13.77
CA GLY A 55 -0.11 9.68 13.98
C GLY A 55 -0.86 10.00 15.28
N GLY A 56 -0.60 11.20 15.79
CA GLY A 56 -1.34 11.75 16.92
C GLY A 56 -2.82 11.98 16.58
N LEU A 57 -3.65 12.02 17.62
CA LEU A 57 -5.05 12.40 17.48
C LEU A 57 -5.14 13.89 17.14
N VAL A 58 -6.00 14.20 16.16
CA VAL A 58 -6.33 15.55 15.73
C VAL A 58 -7.81 15.77 15.96
N THR A 59 -8.16 16.88 16.59
CA THR A 59 -9.56 17.28 16.75
C THR A 59 -10.07 17.94 15.47
N VAL A 60 -11.19 17.48 14.95
CA VAL A 60 -11.96 18.15 13.89
C VAL A 60 -13.00 19.05 14.56
N PRO A 61 -12.84 20.39 14.51
CA PRO A 61 -13.77 21.31 15.15
C PRO A 61 -15.15 21.26 14.51
N LEU A 62 -16.15 21.83 15.20
CA LEU A 62 -17.53 21.95 14.69
C LEU A 62 -17.56 22.75 13.38
N ALA A 63 -18.43 22.34 12.45
CA ALA A 63 -18.62 22.98 11.15
C ALA A 63 -17.31 23.33 10.40
N SER A 64 -16.26 22.52 10.57
CA SER A 64 -14.90 22.84 10.14
C SER A 64 -14.20 21.64 9.50
N GLN A 65 -12.91 21.82 9.21
CA GLN A 65 -12.03 20.82 8.63
C GLN A 65 -10.75 20.71 9.44
N ALA A 66 -10.16 19.53 9.46
CA ALA A 66 -8.85 19.32 10.04
C ALA A 66 -8.04 18.31 9.23
N LEU A 67 -6.73 18.49 9.25
CA LEU A 67 -5.76 17.63 8.58
C LEU A 67 -5.03 16.79 9.63
N ALA A 68 -5.18 15.47 9.55
CA ALA A 68 -4.29 14.54 10.22
C ALA A 68 -3.20 14.08 9.25
N ALA A 69 -1.94 14.13 9.67
CA ALA A 69 -0.81 13.75 8.83
C ALA A 69 0.21 12.97 9.66
N ILE A 70 0.90 12.03 9.00
CA ILE A 70 1.97 11.25 9.61
C ILE A 70 2.99 10.86 8.52
N SER A 71 4.27 10.83 8.88
CA SER A 71 5.36 10.40 8.02
C SER A 71 6.05 9.18 8.62
N CYS A 72 6.72 8.41 7.76
CA CYS A 72 7.65 7.40 8.25
C CYS A 72 8.85 8.06 8.94
N PRO A 73 9.50 7.37 9.89
CA PRO A 73 10.82 7.71 10.40
C PRO A 73 11.85 8.00 9.30
N THR A 74 12.93 8.67 9.68
CA THR A 74 14.06 8.93 8.79
C THR A 74 14.61 7.61 8.23
N ASP A 75 15.00 7.62 6.94
CA ASP A 75 15.54 6.48 6.18
C ASP A 75 14.57 5.31 5.95
N GLU A 76 13.28 5.49 6.24
CA GLU A 76 12.24 4.52 5.91
C GLU A 76 11.39 4.96 4.71
N ILE A 77 10.84 3.99 3.98
CA ILE A 77 10.06 4.22 2.77
C ILE A 77 8.57 4.14 3.11
N LEU A 78 7.81 5.19 2.76
CA LEU A 78 6.35 5.18 2.84
C LEU A 78 5.79 4.23 1.77
N LEU A 79 5.11 3.17 2.19
CA LEU A 79 4.39 2.26 1.30
C LEU A 79 2.94 2.69 1.08
N GLY A 80 2.35 3.37 2.05
CA GLY A 80 0.96 3.83 2.01
C GLY A 80 0.48 4.25 3.38
N GLY A 81 -0.84 4.36 3.56
CA GLY A 81 -1.40 4.69 4.85
C GLY A 81 -2.91 4.52 4.92
N SER A 82 -3.45 4.87 6.08
CA SER A 82 -4.88 4.77 6.38
C SER A 82 -5.33 5.96 7.24
N CYS A 83 -6.63 6.20 7.20
CA CYS A 83 -7.31 7.29 7.88
C CYS A 83 -8.32 6.68 8.85
N TYR A 84 -8.27 7.08 10.13
CA TYR A 84 -9.17 6.60 11.16
C TYR A 84 -9.93 7.76 11.80
N ILE A 85 -11.22 7.54 12.02
CA ILE A 85 -12.03 8.34 12.93
C ILE A 85 -12.03 7.58 14.24
N GLU A 86 -11.40 8.16 15.25
CA GLU A 86 -11.37 7.57 16.59
C GLU A 86 -12.66 7.93 17.31
N GLN A 87 -13.22 6.92 17.97
CA GLN A 87 -14.57 6.95 18.47
C GLN A 87 -14.63 7.73 19.78
N ASP A 88 -14.52 9.06 19.69
CA ASP A 88 -14.78 9.94 20.82
C ASP A 88 -15.56 11.21 20.40
N GLU A 89 -16.85 11.11 20.72
CA GLU A 89 -17.87 12.14 20.95
C GLU A 89 -18.66 12.83 19.81
N THR A 90 -19.96 13.00 20.11
CA THR A 90 -21.11 13.81 19.58
C THR A 90 -21.23 14.19 18.11
N ALA A 91 -20.17 14.26 17.31
CA ALA A 91 -20.25 14.63 15.91
C ALA A 91 -20.82 13.49 15.06
N GLN A 92 -22.08 13.61 14.64
CA GLN A 92 -22.74 12.63 13.79
C GLN A 92 -22.41 12.78 12.29
N GLN A 93 -21.67 13.82 11.91
CA GLN A 93 -21.46 14.21 10.51
C GLN A 93 -19.98 14.48 10.20
N VAL A 94 -19.13 13.51 10.54
CA VAL A 94 -17.70 13.53 10.23
C VAL A 94 -17.44 12.66 9.01
N PHE A 95 -16.69 13.17 8.05
CA PHE A 95 -16.37 12.46 6.82
C PHE A 95 -14.94 12.72 6.37
N LEU A 96 -14.35 11.72 5.74
CA LEU A 96 -13.06 11.85 5.07
C LEU A 96 -13.30 12.55 3.72
N LYS A 97 -12.62 13.67 3.49
CA LYS A 97 -12.66 14.42 2.22
C LYS A 97 -11.61 13.93 1.25
N GLU A 98 -10.37 13.84 1.73
CA GLU A 98 -9.22 13.47 0.93
C GLU A 98 -8.28 12.59 1.75
N SER A 99 -7.67 11.62 1.08
CA SER A 99 -6.60 10.80 1.65
C SER A 99 -5.55 10.50 0.59
N GLY A 100 -4.29 10.55 0.99
CA GLY A 100 -3.22 10.16 0.10
C GLY A 100 -1.85 10.59 0.58
N ILE A 101 -0.88 10.40 -0.31
CA ILE A 101 0.48 10.89 -0.11
C ILE A 101 0.45 12.42 -0.23
N GLY A 102 0.93 13.09 0.80
CA GLY A 102 1.05 14.53 0.82
C GLY A 102 2.12 15.06 -0.13
N PRO A 103 1.97 16.30 -0.60
CA PRO A 103 3.03 16.99 -1.33
C PRO A 103 4.29 17.05 -0.45
N ARG A 104 5.43 16.79 -1.08
CA ARG A 104 6.73 17.01 -0.45
C ARG A 104 6.95 18.52 -0.36
N ASP A 105 7.02 19.07 0.84
CA ASP A 105 7.31 20.49 1.05
C ASP A 105 8.56 20.69 1.92
N ALA A 106 9.06 21.93 1.95
CA ALA A 106 10.29 22.27 2.67
C ALA A 106 10.17 22.12 4.20
N ALA A 107 8.94 22.04 4.73
CA ALA A 107 8.66 21.87 6.15
C ALA A 107 8.57 20.38 6.55
N SER A 108 8.26 19.49 5.60
CA SER A 108 8.22 18.03 5.76
C SER A 108 9.04 17.37 4.65
N PRO A 109 10.36 17.14 4.86
CA PRO A 109 11.23 16.58 3.83
C PRO A 109 10.86 15.15 3.41
N GLY A 110 10.02 14.46 4.19
CA GLY A 110 9.44 13.15 3.87
C GLY A 110 8.07 13.25 3.21
N GLN A 111 7.80 12.38 2.24
CA GLN A 111 6.43 12.10 1.78
C GLN A 111 5.67 11.45 2.94
N GLY A 112 4.61 12.10 3.42
CA GLY A 112 3.76 11.60 4.51
C GLY A 112 2.38 11.20 4.04
N TRP A 113 1.69 10.34 4.78
CA TRP A 113 0.27 10.07 4.58
C TRP A 113 -0.57 11.19 5.20
N ARG A 114 -1.56 11.68 4.47
CA ARG A 114 -2.45 12.78 4.87
C ARG A 114 -3.91 12.36 4.76
N CYS A 115 -4.69 12.83 5.73
CA CYS A 115 -6.13 12.62 5.83
C CYS A 115 -6.81 13.95 6.13
N LEU A 116 -7.54 14.50 5.16
CA LEU A 116 -8.35 15.71 5.35
C LEU A 116 -9.77 15.29 5.74
N TYR A 117 -10.23 15.72 6.90
CA TYR A 117 -11.57 15.45 7.39
C TYR A 117 -12.43 16.71 7.37
N GLY A 118 -13.72 16.52 7.12
CA GLY A 118 -14.76 17.52 7.35
C GLY A 118 -15.66 17.10 8.51
N ASN A 119 -16.09 18.08 9.30
CA ASN A 119 -17.13 17.90 10.30
C ASN A 119 -18.24 18.91 10.04
N GLN A 120 -19.42 18.43 9.65
CA GLN A 120 -20.62 19.25 9.45
C GLN A 120 -21.48 19.37 10.72
N SER A 121 -21.11 18.67 11.79
CA SER A 121 -21.81 18.78 13.06
C SER A 121 -21.71 20.21 13.61
N THR A 122 -22.84 20.72 14.09
CA THR A 122 -22.94 22.00 14.82
C THR A 122 -22.94 21.80 16.34
N VAL A 123 -22.94 20.54 16.80
CA VAL A 123 -23.10 20.19 18.23
C VAL A 123 -21.96 19.35 18.79
N GLY A 124 -21.00 18.94 17.97
CA GLY A 124 -19.92 18.04 18.39
C GLY A 124 -18.64 18.17 17.61
N THR A 125 -17.52 17.89 18.27
CA THR A 125 -16.20 17.69 17.66
C THR A 125 -15.92 16.21 17.45
N ALA A 126 -14.90 15.88 16.67
CA ALA A 126 -14.46 14.49 16.50
C ALA A 126 -12.96 14.36 16.60
N MET A 127 -12.49 13.20 17.03
CA MET A 127 -11.06 12.87 17.03
C MET A 127 -10.74 11.99 15.83
N VAL A 128 -9.72 12.37 15.08
CA VAL A 128 -9.29 11.64 13.88
C VAL A 128 -7.78 11.46 13.90
N ARG A 129 -7.29 10.49 13.13
CA ARG A 129 -5.86 10.25 13.00
C ARG A 129 -5.51 9.70 11.63
N ALA A 130 -4.22 9.82 11.32
CA ALA A 130 -3.59 9.19 10.16
C ALA A 130 -2.63 8.09 10.63
N GLN A 131 -2.46 7.06 9.83
CA GLN A 131 -1.45 6.01 10.04
C GLN A 131 -0.68 5.82 8.73
N ALA A 132 0.64 5.63 8.84
CA ALA A 132 1.51 5.28 7.72
C ALA A 132 1.91 3.80 7.81
N LEU A 133 2.08 3.16 6.67
CA LEU A 133 2.77 1.87 6.54
C LEU A 133 4.16 2.15 5.97
N CYS A 134 5.19 1.76 6.73
CA CYS A 134 6.58 2.08 6.48
C CYS A 134 7.40 0.81 6.25
N LEU A 135 8.33 0.88 5.31
CA LEU A 135 9.30 -0.17 5.02
C LEU A 135 10.68 0.27 5.49
N ARG A 136 11.30 -0.56 6.33
CA ARG A 136 12.72 -0.48 6.65
C ARG A 136 13.53 -1.15 5.54
N PRO A 137 14.44 -0.42 4.86
CA PRO A 137 15.30 -0.98 3.83
C PRO A 137 16.18 -2.10 4.37
#